data_AF-A0ABD4RVJ2-F1
#
_entry.id   AF-A0ABD4RVJ2-F1
#
_cell.length_a   1.000
_cell.length_b   1.000
_cell.length_c   1.000
_cell.angle_alpha   90.00
_cell.angle_beta   90.00
_cell.angle_gamma   90.00
#
_symmetry.space_group_name_H-M   'P 1'
#
loop_
_entity.id
_entity.type
_entity.pdbx_description
1 polymer ?
#
loop_
_entity_poly.entity_id
_entity_poly.type
_entity_poly.pdbx_seq_one_letter_code
_entity_poly.pdbx_strand_id
1 'polypeptide(L)'
;MKLRKNKKGFTLVELLVVIAIIGILAVVAVPALFSNINKAKVASVESDYSSVKSAALSYYADTNTLPTDIKTHLKSYLESDIENSDIGGTYDLVKVSNNKKLALLIDGATITKEQANKLVSDIGEDKVYTDENLSSKLTSALDKGDIYIILIDNLEDNGSSGN
;
A
#
# COMPACT_ATOMS: atom_id res chain seq x y z
N MET A 1 -50.40 3.19 -46.17
CA MET A 1 -50.83 3.05 -44.76
C MET A 1 -49.65 3.40 -43.85
N LYS A 2 -49.66 4.56 -43.18
CA LYS A 2 -48.54 5.05 -42.36
C LYS A 2 -48.69 4.51 -40.93
N LEU A 3 -47.81 3.60 -40.52
CA LEU A 3 -47.75 3.05 -39.16
C LEU A 3 -47.29 4.14 -38.18
N ARG A 4 -48.20 4.67 -37.34
CA ARG A 4 -47.84 5.56 -36.23
C ARG A 4 -47.16 4.71 -35.14
N LYS A 5 -45.84 4.81 -35.03
CA LYS A 5 -45.08 4.22 -33.91
C LYS A 5 -45.51 4.92 -32.61
N ASN A 6 -46.21 4.22 -31.73
CA ASN A 6 -46.51 4.66 -30.38
C ASN A 6 -45.20 4.83 -29.62
N LYS A 7 -44.68 6.06 -29.52
CA LYS A 7 -43.59 6.37 -28.61
C LYS A 7 -44.17 6.47 -27.20
N LYS A 8 -44.11 5.36 -26.44
CA LYS A 8 -44.33 5.41 -24.99
C LYS A 8 -43.14 6.16 -24.39
N GLY A 9 -43.39 7.37 -23.87
CA GLY A 9 -42.40 8.11 -23.07
C GLY A 9 -42.41 7.61 -21.63
N PHE A 10 -41.26 7.70 -20.96
CA PHE A 10 -41.15 7.48 -19.51
C PHE A 10 -42.00 8.50 -18.78
N THR A 11 -42.74 8.07 -17.75
CA THR A 11 -43.47 9.00 -16.88
C THR A 11 -42.52 9.62 -15.85
N LEU A 12 -42.79 10.86 -15.43
CA LEU A 12 -42.02 11.51 -14.37
C LEU A 12 -42.13 10.74 -13.03
N VAL A 13 -43.27 10.10 -12.78
CA VAL A 13 -43.51 9.30 -11.57
C VAL A 13 -42.64 8.04 -11.58
N GLU A 14 -42.51 7.35 -12.70
CA GLU A 14 -41.62 6.19 -12.83
C GLU A 14 -40.17 6.57 -12.54
N LEU A 15 -39.71 7.71 -13.06
CA LEU A 15 -38.36 8.17 -12.79
C LEU A 15 -38.17 8.53 -11.29
N LEU A 16 -39.17 9.14 -10.66
CA LEU A 16 -39.14 9.54 -9.25
C LEU A 16 -39.03 8.33 -8.31
N VAL A 17 -39.81 7.27 -8.57
CA VAL A 17 -39.74 6.04 -7.76
C VAL A 17 -38.37 5.36 -7.91
N VAL A 18 -37.80 5.35 -9.11
CA VAL A 18 -36.47 4.75 -9.36
C VAL A 18 -35.38 5.47 -8.58
N ILE A 19 -35.32 6.81 -8.63
CA ILE A 19 -34.32 7.56 -7.87
C ILE A 19 -34.51 7.44 -6.35
N ALA A 20 -35.76 7.28 -5.89
CA ALA A 20 -36.06 7.05 -4.47
C ALA A 20 -35.49 5.71 -3.98
N ILE A 21 -35.67 4.63 -4.75
CA ILE A 21 -35.10 3.31 -4.43
C ILE A 21 -33.57 3.34 -4.49
N ILE A 22 -32.98 3.94 -5.53
CA ILE A 22 -31.52 4.11 -5.65
C ILE A 22 -30.97 4.89 -4.46
N GLY A 23 -31.67 5.94 -4.02
CA GLY A 23 -31.27 6.73 -2.85
C GLY A 23 -31.18 5.90 -1.56
N ILE A 24 -32.16 5.02 -1.31
CA ILE A 24 -32.15 4.13 -0.14
C ILE A 24 -30.97 3.14 -0.21
N LEU A 25 -30.75 2.53 -1.38
CA LEU A 25 -29.66 1.56 -1.57
C LEU A 25 -28.28 2.21 -1.44
N ALA A 26 -28.12 3.44 -1.97
CA ALA A 26 -26.86 4.16 -1.94
C ALA A 26 -26.36 4.43 -0.51
N VAL A 27 -27.27 4.74 0.43
CA VAL A 27 -26.91 5.00 1.84
C VAL A 27 -26.20 3.81 2.50
N VAL A 28 -26.61 2.58 2.17
CA VAL A 28 -25.99 1.36 2.74
C VAL A 28 -24.77 0.93 1.93
N ALA A 29 -24.83 1.06 0.60
CA ALA A 29 -23.77 0.57 -0.28
C ALA A 29 -22.49 1.43 -0.19
N VAL A 30 -22.62 2.76 -0.14
CA VAL A 30 -21.47 3.68 -0.24
C VAL A 30 -20.45 3.51 0.90
N PRO A 31 -20.84 3.41 2.19
CA PRO A 31 -19.89 3.18 3.28
C PRO A 31 -19.14 1.85 3.15
N ALA A 32 -19.83 0.78 2.75
CA ALA A 32 -19.23 -0.53 2.53
C ALA A 32 -18.20 -0.50 1.39
N LEU A 33 -18.51 0.22 0.30
CA LEU A 33 -17.59 0.43 -0.80
C LEU A 33 -16.30 1.15 -0.33
N PHE A 34 -16.42 2.20 0.49
CA PHE A 34 -15.23 2.89 1.01
C PHE A 34 -14.37 2.01 1.90
N SER A 35 -14.96 1.19 2.79
CA SER A 35 -14.18 0.22 3.58
C SER A 35 -13.45 -0.79 2.69
N ASN A 36 -14.10 -1.29 1.64
CA ASN A 36 -13.47 -2.22 0.70
C ASN A 36 -12.33 -1.58 -0.09
N ILE A 37 -12.49 -0.32 -0.53
CA ILE A 37 -11.41 0.43 -1.19
C ILE A 37 -10.24 0.63 -0.23
N ASN A 38 -10.50 0.98 1.03
CA ASN A 38 -9.45 1.17 2.04
C ASN A 38 -8.66 -0.12 2.29
N LYS A 39 -9.34 -1.27 2.31
CA LYS A 39 -8.71 -2.59 2.42
C LYS A 39 -7.89 -2.96 1.17
N ALA A 40 -8.41 -2.64 -0.02
CA ALA A 40 -7.71 -2.87 -1.28
C ALA A 40 -6.42 -2.06 -1.36
N LYS A 41 -6.44 -0.79 -0.92
CA LYS A 41 -5.23 0.05 -0.85
C LYS A 41 -4.15 -0.57 0.02
N VAL A 42 -4.51 -1.07 1.22
CA VAL A 42 -3.55 -1.76 2.10
C VAL A 42 -3.02 -3.04 1.46
N ALA A 43 -3.88 -3.82 0.80
CA ALA A 43 -3.46 -5.02 0.08
C ALA A 43 -2.50 -4.72 -1.07
N SER A 44 -2.65 -3.58 -1.75
CA SER A 44 -1.69 -3.12 -2.77
C SER A 44 -0.33 -2.86 -2.14
N VAL A 45 -0.28 -2.15 -1.00
CA VAL A 45 0.97 -1.91 -0.27
C VAL A 45 1.64 -3.20 0.19
N GLU A 46 0.86 -4.18 0.63
CA GLU A 46 1.37 -5.50 1.01
C GLU A 46 1.99 -6.25 -0.18
N SER A 47 1.37 -6.14 -1.36
CA SER A 47 1.89 -6.68 -2.61
C SER A 47 3.20 -6.00 -3.03
N ASP A 48 3.25 -4.67 -2.97
CA ASP A 48 4.45 -3.89 -3.25
C ASP A 48 5.57 -4.25 -2.26
N TYR A 49 5.26 -4.30 -0.96
CA TYR A 49 6.18 -4.73 0.09
C TYR A 49 6.78 -6.10 -0.19
N SER A 50 5.96 -7.08 -0.56
CA SER A 50 6.41 -8.44 -0.85
C SER A 50 7.32 -8.49 -2.08
N SER A 51 6.99 -7.72 -3.11
CA SER A 51 7.77 -7.59 -4.34
C SER A 51 9.13 -6.95 -4.07
N VAL A 52 9.14 -5.80 -3.39
CA VAL A 52 10.37 -5.08 -3.01
C VAL A 52 11.24 -5.91 -2.07
N LYS A 53 10.64 -6.63 -1.11
CA LYS A 53 11.37 -7.52 -0.20
C LYS A 53 12.08 -8.64 -0.96
N SER A 54 11.39 -9.30 -1.88
CA SER A 54 11.94 -10.39 -2.68
C SER A 54 13.07 -9.88 -3.59
N ALA A 55 12.87 -8.71 -4.20
CA ALA A 55 13.89 -8.04 -5.00
C ALA A 55 15.12 -7.66 -4.17
N ALA A 56 14.92 -7.09 -2.97
CA ALA A 56 16.01 -6.71 -2.08
C ALA A 56 16.83 -7.91 -1.59
N LEU A 57 16.17 -9.03 -1.28
CA LEU A 57 16.84 -10.28 -0.91
C LEU A 57 17.63 -10.86 -2.07
N SER A 58 17.08 -10.84 -3.29
CA SER A 58 17.76 -11.33 -4.49
C SER A 58 18.98 -10.47 -4.83
N TYR A 59 18.84 -9.15 -4.81
CA TYR A 59 19.95 -8.22 -4.99
C TYR A 59 21.06 -8.45 -3.96
N TYR A 60 20.69 -8.65 -2.70
CA TYR A 60 21.67 -8.93 -1.65
C TYR A 60 22.38 -10.28 -1.86
N ALA A 61 21.66 -11.31 -2.27
CA ALA A 61 22.24 -12.61 -2.57
C ALA A 61 23.26 -12.55 -3.74
N ASP A 62 22.99 -11.72 -4.75
CA ASP A 62 23.86 -11.60 -5.92
C ASP A 62 25.06 -10.68 -5.69
N THR A 63 24.89 -9.61 -4.91
CA THR A 63 25.91 -8.56 -4.77
C THR A 63 26.61 -8.53 -3.42
N ASN A 64 26.09 -9.24 -2.41
CA ASN A 64 26.46 -9.09 -1.00
C ASN A 64 26.37 -7.64 -0.47
N THR A 65 25.67 -6.76 -1.18
CA THR A 65 25.46 -5.37 -0.78
C THR A 65 23.97 -5.10 -0.63
N LEU A 66 23.62 -4.22 0.30
CA LEU A 66 22.23 -3.80 0.42
C LEU A 66 21.87 -2.76 -0.65
N PRO A 67 20.69 -2.90 -1.28
CA PRO A 67 20.16 -1.88 -2.17
C PRO A 67 19.92 -0.60 -1.38
N THR A 68 20.25 0.54 -1.97
CA THR A 68 19.97 1.88 -1.40
C THR A 68 18.89 2.63 -2.17
N ASP A 69 18.42 2.09 -3.29
CA ASP A 69 17.49 2.78 -4.17
C ASP A 69 16.75 1.74 -5.03
N ILE A 70 15.43 1.90 -5.15
CA ILE A 70 14.56 0.96 -5.86
C ILE A 70 14.82 1.01 -7.37
N LYS A 71 14.92 2.22 -7.94
CA LYS A 71 14.97 2.47 -9.38
C LYS A 71 16.28 2.04 -10.04
N THR A 72 17.35 1.96 -9.26
CA THR A 72 18.70 1.61 -9.71
C THR A 72 19.07 0.19 -9.33
N HIS A 73 18.97 -0.16 -8.04
CA HIS A 73 19.42 -1.47 -7.56
C HIS A 73 18.38 -2.57 -7.75
N LEU A 74 17.08 -2.26 -7.62
CA LEU A 74 16.02 -3.27 -7.70
C LEU A 74 15.36 -3.40 -9.07
N LYS A 75 15.69 -2.52 -10.02
CA LYS A 75 15.04 -2.48 -11.33
C LYS A 75 15.07 -3.79 -12.11
N SER A 76 16.18 -4.53 -12.07
CA SER A 76 16.29 -5.84 -12.76
C SER A 76 15.60 -6.98 -12.00
N TYR A 77 15.16 -6.75 -10.78
CA TYR A 77 14.56 -7.74 -9.88
C TYR A 77 13.06 -7.51 -9.68
N LEU A 78 12.50 -6.44 -10.27
CA LEU A 78 11.09 -6.07 -10.21
C LEU A 78 10.44 -6.24 -11.59
N GLU A 79 9.19 -6.68 -11.60
CA GLU A 79 8.39 -6.83 -12.83
C GLU A 79 7.84 -5.49 -13.34
N SER A 80 7.73 -4.50 -12.45
CA SER A 80 7.22 -3.15 -12.75
C SER A 80 7.87 -2.11 -11.84
N ASP A 81 7.85 -0.85 -12.28
CA ASP A 81 8.29 0.26 -11.45
C ASP A 81 7.33 0.45 -10.26
N ILE A 82 7.91 0.51 -9.05
CA ILE A 82 7.21 0.77 -7.80
C ILE A 82 7.72 2.11 -7.27
N GLU A 83 6.86 3.12 -7.25
CA GLU A 83 7.22 4.48 -6.85
C GLU A 83 6.22 5.10 -5.88
N ASN A 84 4.92 4.94 -6.12
CA ASN A 84 3.88 5.56 -5.32
C ASN A 84 3.09 4.51 -4.56
N SER A 85 2.70 4.84 -3.33
CA SER A 85 1.87 3.98 -2.51
C SER A 85 0.38 4.33 -2.64
N ASP A 86 -0.48 3.31 -2.66
CA ASP A 86 -1.94 3.48 -2.74
C ASP A 86 -2.57 4.09 -1.47
N ILE A 87 -1.78 4.13 -0.38
CA ILE A 87 -2.11 4.85 0.86
C ILE A 87 -1.53 6.29 0.88
N GLY A 88 -1.00 6.77 -0.23
CA GLY A 88 -0.33 8.06 -0.34
C GLY A 88 1.16 7.96 -0.03
N GLY A 89 1.91 8.93 -0.56
CA GLY A 89 3.36 8.97 -0.41
C GLY A 89 4.13 8.17 -1.46
N THR A 90 5.45 8.23 -1.34
CA THR A 90 6.39 7.54 -2.24
C THR A 90 7.21 6.48 -1.52
N TYR A 91 7.61 5.45 -2.25
CA TYR A 91 8.47 4.40 -1.74
C TYR A 91 9.95 4.77 -1.83
N ASP A 92 10.70 4.49 -0.76
CA ASP A 92 12.16 4.56 -0.75
C ASP A 92 12.76 3.46 0.15
N LEU A 93 14.07 3.26 0.08
CA LEU A 93 14.81 2.30 0.89
C LEU A 93 15.66 3.00 1.93
N VAL A 94 15.46 2.64 3.20
CA VAL A 94 16.19 3.23 4.32
C VAL A 94 17.00 2.17 5.04
N LYS A 95 18.29 2.44 5.18
CA LYS A 95 19.20 1.66 6.02
C LYS A 95 19.11 2.17 7.45
N VAL A 96 18.60 1.34 8.34
CA VAL A 96 18.48 1.70 9.76
C VAL A 96 19.83 1.51 10.43
N SER A 97 20.57 2.62 10.52
CA SER A 97 22.00 2.67 10.88
C SER A 97 22.34 1.94 12.18
N ASN A 98 21.46 1.96 13.18
CA ASN A 98 21.72 1.36 14.49
C ASN A 98 21.43 -0.14 14.57
N ASN A 99 20.59 -0.67 13.67
CA ASN A 99 20.04 -2.02 13.81
C ASN A 99 20.48 -3.00 12.73
N LYS A 100 21.32 -2.58 11.77
CA LYS A 100 21.70 -3.42 10.62
C LYS A 100 20.45 -4.00 9.95
N LYS A 101 19.48 -3.13 9.65
CA LYS A 101 18.22 -3.50 8.98
C LYS A 101 18.01 -2.67 7.73
N LEU A 102 17.30 -3.24 6.77
CA LEU A 102 16.74 -2.53 5.63
C LEU A 102 15.23 -2.37 5.84
N ALA A 103 14.72 -1.17 5.69
CA ALA A 103 13.29 -0.87 5.72
C ALA A 103 12.83 -0.24 4.39
N LEU A 104 11.60 -0.55 4.01
CA LEU A 104 10.83 0.19 3.01
C LEU A 104 10.21 1.40 3.70
N LEU A 105 10.56 2.59 3.24
CA LEU A 105 9.92 3.84 3.62
C LEU A 105 8.73 4.11 2.71
N ILE A 106 7.63 4.57 3.30
CA ILE A 106 6.53 5.25 2.62
C ILE A 106 6.52 6.68 3.15
N ASP A 107 7.10 7.61 2.40
CA ASP A 107 7.22 9.03 2.76
C ASP A 107 5.90 9.75 2.51
N GLY A 108 5.26 10.22 3.57
CA GLY A 108 4.01 10.99 3.48
C GLY A 108 2.73 10.16 3.28
N ALA A 109 2.64 8.99 3.90
CA ALA A 109 1.44 8.17 3.91
C ALA A 109 0.26 8.84 4.64
N THR A 110 -0.96 8.62 4.13
CA THR A 110 -2.22 9.01 4.77
C THR A 110 -3.10 7.78 4.95
N ILE A 111 -3.22 7.32 6.20
CA ILE A 111 -3.97 6.12 6.54
C ILE A 111 -4.96 6.34 7.68
N THR A 112 -6.11 5.67 7.58
CA THR A 112 -7.05 5.55 8.69
C THR A 112 -6.57 4.53 9.72
N LYS A 113 -7.17 4.54 10.92
CA LYS A 113 -6.87 3.54 11.96
C LYS A 113 -7.21 2.11 11.50
N GLU A 114 -8.26 1.92 10.71
CA GLU A 114 -8.61 0.60 10.15
C GLU A 114 -7.51 0.10 9.22
N GLN A 115 -6.98 0.97 8.37
CA GLN A 115 -5.87 0.64 7.47
C GLN A 115 -4.58 0.34 8.23
N ALA A 116 -4.25 1.14 9.26
CA ALA A 116 -3.10 0.90 10.12
C ALA A 116 -3.16 -0.48 10.78
N ASN A 117 -4.30 -0.80 11.41
CA ASN A 117 -4.51 -2.09 12.05
C ASN A 117 -4.41 -3.25 11.06
N LYS A 118 -4.99 -3.09 9.85
CA LYS A 118 -4.92 -4.12 8.82
C LYS A 118 -3.48 -4.34 8.36
N LEU A 119 -2.76 -3.27 8.00
CA LEU A 119 -1.38 -3.34 7.54
C LEU A 119 -0.48 -4.05 8.57
N VAL A 120 -0.64 -3.67 9.84
CA VAL A 120 0.09 -4.29 10.96
C VAL A 120 -0.30 -5.75 11.15
N SER A 121 -1.58 -6.08 11.01
CA SER A 121 -2.07 -7.47 11.11
C SER A 121 -1.54 -8.36 9.99
N ASP A 122 -1.41 -7.86 8.76
CA ASP A 122 -0.97 -8.65 7.61
C ASP A 122 0.56 -8.81 7.59
N ILE A 123 1.31 -7.75 7.90
CA ILE A 123 2.78 -7.75 7.80
C ILE A 123 3.45 -8.22 9.10
N GLY A 124 2.88 -7.84 10.24
CA GLY A 124 3.36 -8.13 11.60
C GLY A 124 3.70 -6.89 12.42
N GLU A 125 3.35 -6.93 13.72
CA GLU A 125 3.55 -5.82 14.68
C GLU A 125 5.00 -5.39 14.87
N ASP A 126 5.96 -6.31 14.71
CA ASP A 126 7.39 -6.03 14.88
C ASP A 126 8.08 -5.60 13.58
N LYS A 127 7.30 -5.26 12.55
CA LYS A 127 7.83 -4.84 11.25
C LYS A 127 7.40 -3.47 10.80
N VAL A 128 6.36 -2.88 11.40
CA VAL A 128 5.75 -1.63 10.92
C VAL A 128 5.89 -0.51 11.94
N TYR A 129 6.62 0.54 11.57
CA TYR A 129 7.04 1.64 12.44
C TYR A 129 6.73 3.00 11.82
N THR A 130 6.77 4.05 12.63
CA THR A 130 6.53 5.44 12.20
C THR A 130 7.75 6.34 12.39
N ASP A 131 8.90 5.77 12.71
CA ASP A 131 10.16 6.47 12.81
C ASP A 131 11.29 5.64 12.23
N GLU A 132 12.30 6.35 11.71
CA GLU A 132 13.48 5.77 11.07
C GLU A 132 14.27 4.83 11.99
N ASN A 133 14.24 5.07 13.31
CA ASN A 133 14.96 4.23 14.28
C ASN A 133 14.18 2.98 14.69
N LEU A 134 12.99 2.75 14.12
CA LEU A 134 12.12 1.60 14.41
C LEU A 134 11.77 1.47 15.90
N SER A 135 11.51 2.60 16.57
CA SER A 135 11.22 2.64 18.02
C SER A 135 9.72 2.75 18.33
N SER A 136 8.96 3.33 17.42
CA SER A 136 7.55 3.69 17.54
C SER A 136 6.77 2.87 16.53
N LYS A 137 5.97 1.91 17.03
CA LYS A 137 5.14 1.06 16.18
C LYS A 137 3.98 1.86 15.61
N LEU A 138 3.52 1.47 14.43
CA LEU A 138 2.30 2.00 13.86
C LEU A 138 1.08 1.48 14.64
N THR A 139 0.36 2.35 15.34
CA THR A 139 -0.84 1.98 16.13
C THR A 139 -2.05 2.87 15.86
N SER A 140 -1.88 3.88 15.01
CA SER A 140 -2.83 4.98 14.85
C SER A 140 -2.94 5.43 13.40
N ALA A 141 -3.94 6.25 13.12
CA ALA A 141 -4.05 6.95 11.85
C ALA A 141 -2.87 7.91 11.63
N LEU A 142 -2.51 8.13 10.37
CA LEU A 142 -1.53 9.13 9.95
C LEU A 142 -2.16 10.05 8.92
N ASP A 143 -1.88 11.35 9.04
CA ASP A 143 -2.20 12.35 8.03
C ASP A 143 -0.89 12.95 7.52
N LYS A 144 -0.36 12.37 6.44
CA LYS A 144 0.96 12.67 5.87
C LYS A 144 2.12 12.40 6.84
N GLY A 145 2.28 11.14 7.21
CA GLY A 145 3.39 10.68 8.05
C GLY A 145 4.14 9.53 7.41
N ASP A 146 5.35 9.30 7.89
CA ASP A 146 6.21 8.26 7.36
C ASP A 146 5.87 6.90 7.96
N ILE A 147 5.96 5.86 7.13
CA ILE A 147 5.86 4.47 7.56
C ILE A 147 7.12 3.74 7.16
N TYR A 148 7.72 3.03 8.10
CA TYR A 148 8.92 2.22 7.91
C TYR A 148 8.54 0.75 8.09
N ILE A 149 8.71 -0.05 7.03
CA ILE A 149 8.39 -1.48 7.04
C ILE A 149 9.66 -2.30 6.88
N ILE A 150 10.00 -3.15 7.85
CA ILE A 150 11.23 -3.93 7.80
C ILE A 150 11.18 -4.96 6.66
N LEU A 151 12.19 -4.89 5.78
CA LEU A 151 12.42 -5.85 4.69
C LEU A 151 13.37 -6.96 5.13
N ILE A 152 14.50 -6.59 5.76
CA ILE A 152 15.58 -7.50 6.15
C ILE A 152 15.99 -7.20 7.61
N ASP A 153 15.86 -8.20 8.48
CA ASP A 153 16.00 -8.06 9.95
C ASP A 153 17.40 -8.30 10.51
N ASN A 154 18.26 -9.01 9.77
CA ASN A 154 19.62 -9.35 10.21
C ASN A 154 20.55 -9.27 9.01
N LEU A 155 21.28 -8.17 8.89
CA LEU A 155 22.43 -8.13 8.01
C LEU A 155 23.59 -8.78 8.74
N GLU A 156 23.96 -9.99 8.32
CA GLU A 156 25.28 -10.50 8.67
C GLU A 156 26.31 -9.53 8.08
N ASP A 157 27.11 -8.98 8.98
CA ASP A 157 28.27 -8.18 8.64
C ASP A 157 29.31 -9.14 8.08
N ASN A 158 29.19 -9.48 6.80
CA ASN A 158 30.27 -10.10 6.06
C ASN A 158 31.35 -9.04 5.71
N GLY A 159 31.69 -8.21 6.67
CA GLY A 159 32.92 -7.45 6.71
C GLY A 159 34.04 -8.32 7.25
N SER A 160 34.90 -8.79 6.32
CA SER A 160 36.22 -9.36 6.55
C SER A 160 36.32 -10.88 6.70
N SER A 161 36.47 -11.58 5.57
CA SER A 161 37.50 -12.62 5.46
C SER A 161 37.87 -12.86 3.99
N GLY A 162 38.97 -12.25 3.56
CA GLY A 162 39.51 -12.39 2.22
C GLY A 162 40.86 -11.68 2.16
N ASN A 163 41.87 -12.41 2.61
CA ASN A 163 43.32 -12.14 2.63
C ASN A 163 43.84 -11.12 1.60
#